data_AF-A0A354T9E0-F1
#
_entry.id   AF-A0A354T9E0-F1
#
_cell.length_a   1.000
_cell.length_b   1.000
_cell.length_c   1.000
_cell.angle_alpha   90.00
_cell.angle_beta   90.00
_cell.angle_gamma   90.00
#
_symmetry.space_group_name_H-M   'P 1'
#
loop_
_entity.id
_entity.type
_entity.pdbx_description
1 polymer ?
#
loop_
_entity_poly.entity_id
_entity_poly.type
_entity_poly.pdbx_seq_one_letter_code
_entity_poly.pdbx_strand_id
1 'polypeptide(L)' 'MSLKHFHIVFLAFAILCDAGFWLWMHFLPEDAARAGAIFLKPYAGLLCLVLLGYGVWYLFKKMRTIIV' A
#
# COMPACT_ATOMS: atom_id res chain seq x y z
N MET A 1 9.34 4.52 20.16
CA MET A 1 8.24 3.71 19.57
C MET A 1 8.77 2.31 19.32
N SER A 2 8.04 1.24 19.64
CA SER A 2 8.47 -0.14 19.32
C SER A 2 8.59 -0.32 17.80
N LEU A 3 9.64 -1.02 17.34
CA LEU A 3 9.87 -1.32 15.92
C LEU A 3 8.62 -1.93 15.26
N LYS A 4 7.83 -2.71 16.03
CA LYS A 4 6.55 -3.30 15.59
C LYS A 4 5.51 -2.24 15.23
N HIS A 5 5.35 -1.23 16.09
CA HIS A 5 4.37 -0.16 15.90
C HIS A 5 4.76 0.72 14.70
N PHE A 6 6.05 1.05 14.57
CA PHE A 6 6.53 1.79 13.40
C PHE A 6 6.22 1.04 12.10
N HIS A 7 6.51 -0.27 12.05
CA HIS A 7 6.30 -1.06 10.84
C HIS A 7 4.81 -1.19 10.45
N ILE A 8 3.92 -1.34 11.44
CA ILE A 8 2.47 -1.42 11.19
C ILE A 8 1.94 -0.08 10.68
N VAL A 9 2.32 1.03 11.32
CA VAL A 9 1.90 2.37 10.91
C VAL A 9 2.42 2.68 9.50
N PHE A 10 3.70 2.40 9.24
CA PHE A 10 4.29 2.54 7.92
C PHE A 10 3.52 1.75 6.85
N LEU A 11 3.23 0.48 7.12
CA LEU A 11 2.52 -0.39 6.20
C LEU A 11 1.08 0.07 5.96
N ALA A 12 0.39 0.55 7.00
CA ALA A 12 -0.94 1.11 6.86
C ALA A 12 -0.93 2.36 5.97
N PHE A 13 0.01 3.28 6.17
CA PHE A 13 0.17 4.45 5.31
C PHE A 13 0.55 4.08 3.87
N ALA A 14 1.43 3.10 3.69
CA ALA A 14 1.79 2.61 2.36
C ALA A 14 0.57 2.08 1.60
N ILE A 15 -0.26 1.25 2.23
CA ILE A 15 -1.48 0.72 1.63
C ILE A 15 -2.48 1.84 1.32
N LEU A 16 -2.69 2.79 2.25
CA LEU A 16 -3.61 3.90 2.05
C LEU A 16 -3.17 4.83 0.91
N CYS A 17 -1.88 5.14 0.82
CA CYS A 17 -1.32 5.96 -0.25
C CYS A 17 -1.44 5.26 -1.60
N ASP A 18 -1.12 3.97 -1.68
CA ASP A 18 -1.18 3.21 -2.94
C ASP A 18 -2.62 2.98 -3.40
N ALA A 19 -3.53 2.66 -2.46
CA ALA A 19 -4.96 2.59 -2.72
C ALA A 19 -5.54 3.95 -3.14
N GLY A 20 -5.16 5.04 -2.46
CA GLY A 20 -5.58 6.40 -2.81
C GLY A 20 -5.07 6.83 -4.18
N PHE A 21 -3.83 6.48 -4.51
CA PHE A 21 -3.23 6.75 -5.82
C PHE A 21 -3.96 5.97 -6.92
N TRP A 22 -4.25 4.69 -6.69
CA TRP A 22 -5.05 3.88 -7.61
C TRP A 22 -6.47 4.42 -7.77
N LEU A 23 -7.12 4.82 -6.68
CA LEU A 23 -8.48 5.37 -6.66
C LEU A 23 -8.55 6.70 -7.42
N TRP A 24 -7.55 7.57 -7.24
CA TRP A 24 -7.43 8.82 -7.98
C TRP A 24 -7.34 8.58 -9.50
N MET A 25 -6.48 7.65 -9.94
CA MET A 25 -6.41 7.23 -11.36
C MET A 25 -7.68 6.50 -11.85
N HIS A 26 -8.52 6.02 -10.94
CA HIS A 26 -9.80 5.39 -11.27
C HIS A 26 -10.90 6.42 -11.51
N PHE A 27 -11.05 7.41 -10.64
CA PHE A 27 -12.11 8.41 -10.72
C PHE A 27 -11.75 9.63 -11.59
N LEU A 28 -10.47 9.98 -11.69
CA LEU A 28 -9.98 11.13 -12.46
C LEU A 28 -8.94 10.67 -13.50
N PRO A 29 -9.32 9.80 -14.45
CA PRO A 29 -8.37 9.26 -15.43
C PRO A 29 -7.79 10.33 -16.34
N GLU A 30 -8.52 11.40 -16.65
CA GLU A 30 -8.03 12.50 -17.51
C GLU A 30 -6.91 13.30 -16.84
N ASP A 31 -7.04 13.60 -15.55
CA ASP A 31 -5.98 14.30 -14.80
C ASP A 31 -4.78 13.38 -14.56
N ALA A 32 -5.02 12.09 -14.31
CA ALA A 32 -3.97 11.09 -14.26
C ALA A 32 -3.25 10.91 -15.61
N ALA A 33 -3.96 11.03 -16.73
CA ALA A 33 -3.39 11.02 -18.08
C ALA A 33 -2.49 12.23 -18.30
N ARG A 34 -2.97 13.43 -17.93
CA ARG A 34 -2.21 14.69 -18.02
C ARG A 34 -0.95 14.66 -17.16
N ALA A 35 -1.02 14.02 -16.00
CA ALA A 35 0.13 13.81 -15.12
C ALA A 35 1.09 12.69 -15.60
N GLY A 36 0.78 11.98 -16.69
CA GLY A 36 1.56 10.84 -17.19
C GLY A 36 1.47 9.58 -16.33
N ALA A 37 0.59 9.57 -15.32
CA ALA A 37 0.48 8.50 -14.34
C ALA A 37 -0.43 7.34 -14.80
N ILE A 38 -1.20 7.50 -15.89
CA ILE A 38 -2.20 6.51 -16.31
C ILE A 38 -1.62 5.10 -16.53
N PHE A 39 -0.39 5.00 -17.02
CA PHE A 39 0.29 3.73 -17.25
C PHE A 39 0.65 3.00 -15.95
N LEU A 40 0.71 3.71 -14.82
CA LEU A 40 1.00 3.17 -13.50
C LEU A 40 -0.22 2.57 -12.82
N LYS A 41 -1.44 2.83 -13.33
CA LYS A 41 -2.69 2.30 -12.75
C LYS A 41 -2.70 0.79 -12.49
N PRO A 42 -2.33 -0.10 -13.44
CA PRO A 42 -2.28 -1.53 -13.17
C PRO A 42 -1.19 -1.91 -12.15
N TYR A 43 -0.07 -1.19 -12.15
CA TYR A 43 1.04 -1.44 -11.22
C TYR A 43 0.69 -1.02 -9.78
N ALA A 44 0.03 0.13 -9.61
CA ALA A 44 -0.44 0.60 -8.31
C ALA A 44 -1.49 -0.36 -7.70
N GLY A 45 -2.39 -0.90 -8.54
CA GLY A 45 -3.36 -1.89 -8.06
C GLY A 45 -2.70 -3.19 -7.61
N LEU A 46 -1.73 -3.68 -8.38
CA LEU A 46 -0.99 -4.90 -8.07
C LEU A 46 -0.07 -4.72 -6.85
N LEU A 47 0.61 -3.58 -6.75
CA LEU A 47 1.44 -3.23 -5.59
C LEU A 47 0.60 -3.15 -4.32
N CYS A 48 -0.61 -2.58 -4.41
CA CYS A 48 -1.53 -2.47 -3.28
C CYS A 48 -1.99 -3.86 -2.80
N LEU A 49 -2.32 -4.77 -3.73
CA LEU A 49 -2.65 -6.16 -3.39
C LEU A 49 -1.47 -6.91 -2.75
N VAL A 50 -0.25 -6.72 -3.26
CA VAL A 50 0.97 -7.31 -2.70
C VAL A 50 1.25 -6.77 -1.30
N LEU A 51 1.11 -5.45 -1.08
CA LEU A 51 1.26 -4.80 0.22
C LEU A 51 0.20 -5.25 1.22
N LEU A 52 -1.06 -5.43 0.79
CA LEU A 52 -2.13 -6.00 1.59
C LEU A 52 -1.80 -7.44 2.00
N GLY A 53 -1.41 -8.29 1.05
CA GLY A 53 -1.02 -9.67 1.32
C GLY A 53 0.18 -9.77 2.27
N TYR A 54 1.20 -8.94 2.04
CA TYR A 54 2.34 -8.81 2.94
C TYR A 54 1.92 -8.33 4.33
N GLY A 55 1.00 -7.36 4.41
CA GLY A 55 0.51 -6.84 5.68
C GLY A 55 -0.26 -7.85 6.49
N VAL A 56 -1.16 -8.61 5.85
CA VAL A 56 -1.83 -9.75 6.48
C VAL A 56 -0.78 -10.76 6.98
N TRP A 57 0.16 -11.17 6.13
CA TRP A 57 1.21 -12.10 6.54
C TRP A 57 2.07 -11.55 7.71
N TYR A 58 2.39 -10.26 7.70
CA TYR A 58 3.16 -9.59 8.76
C TYR A 58 2.40 -9.59 10.10
N LEU A 59 1.11 -9.25 10.08
CA LEU A 59 0.23 -9.26 11.26
C LEU A 59 0.06 -10.67 11.85
N PHE A 60 -0.19 -11.67 11.00
CA PHE A 60 -0.49 -13.03 11.45
C PHE A 60 0.75 -13.85 11.82
N LYS A 61 1.83 -13.73 11.05
CA LYS A 61 3.00 -14.60 11.17
C LYS A 61 4.20 -13.92 11.81
N LYS A 62 4.52 -12.70 11.38
CA LYS A 62 5.76 -12.00 11.79
C LYS A 62 5.63 -11.28 13.13
N MET A 63 4.46 -10.72 13.46
CA MET A 63 4.23 -10.13 14.79
C MET A 63 4.41 -11.11 15.95
N ARG A 64 4.11 -12.41 15.73
CA ARG A 64 4.26 -13.47 16.74
C ARG A 64 5.71 -13.93 16.94
N THR A 65 6.59 -13.68 15.97
CA THR A 65 8.01 -14.08 15.99
C THR A 65 8.97 -12.94 16.31
N ILE A 66 8.53 -11.68 16.22
CA ILE A 66 9.33 -10.57 16.72
C ILE A 66 9.29 -10.63 18.25
N ILE A 67 10.31 -11.27 18.82
CA ILE A 67 10.63 -11.23 20.24
C ILE A 67 10.99 -9.77 20.55
N VAL A 68 10.26 -9.15 21.48
CA VAL A 68 10.80 -8.03 22.28
C VAL A 68 11.67 -8.68 23.34
#